data_AF-A0A1B3N8M9-F1
#
_entry.id   AF-A0A1B3N8M9-F1
#
_cell.length_a   1.000
_cell.length_b   1.000
_cell.length_c   1.000
_cell.angle_alpha   90.00
_cell.angle_beta   90.00
_cell.angle_gamma   90.00
#
_symmetry.space_group_name_H-M   'P 1'
#
loop_
_entity.id
_entity.type
_entity.pdbx_description
1 polymer ?
#
loop_
_entity_poly.entity_id
_entity_poly.type
_entity_poly.pdbx_seq_one_letter_code
_entity_poly.pdbx_strand_id
1 'polypeptide(L)'
;MEPGVKATMHNSGLSAVSRVGGVRAVFAALGCLALAIGAFFIANFAGAERLEAQASRAASGTHMGVGSCAGSTCHGRNEADGEVVRQDELWRWQEESTPGGAHARAFRVLGEQRSLAIGKKLGIGDPRSAAMCLGCHSTPAAAKGPRYQASDGVSCEACHGAASGWLASHYATGTSHARNVSQGLVPLENAQARAGVCLDCHLGNDAPGQFVNHRIMAAGHPRIAFELDLFSTLTQHHDEDADYRQRKGKTNSMRMWAVGQAIALERSLSLFGKPGLGTEGVFPEFYFFDCHSCHRRIYDEEDARPAKISNPGRPIPTGMPPYNDENMIMLSAAVRIAAPELAQQYEGQTRAFHAAMAQGRGPAVEAANRLRQTAMALADRFSRSDFTRAQTFSIMESIASEAISPRFTDYEGSVQAVMAVDTLLSGLVTQGQVSGGAATSLRAQINQAYAAVAEPNSYKPLEFRRALGGAVRTIRALQ
;
A
#
# COMPACT_ATOMS: atom_id res chain seq x y z
N MET A 1 -14.14 -28.96 93.95
CA MET A 1 -13.16 -27.94 94.37
C MET A 1 -12.37 -27.54 93.15
N GLU A 2 -12.72 -26.41 92.55
CA GLU A 2 -11.75 -25.59 91.81
C GLU A 2 -10.71 -25.04 92.82
N PRO A 3 -9.52 -24.53 92.42
CA PRO A 3 -9.33 -23.65 91.26
C PRO A 3 -7.95 -23.67 90.57
N GLY A 4 -7.77 -22.80 89.57
CA GLY A 4 -6.65 -21.84 89.67
C GLY A 4 -5.69 -21.69 88.49
N VAL A 5 -6.11 -20.85 87.54
CA VAL A 5 -5.42 -20.17 86.42
C VAL A 5 -4.09 -19.44 86.75
N LYS A 6 -3.22 -19.28 85.72
CA LYS A 6 -2.23 -18.19 85.36
C LYS A 6 -0.75 -18.65 85.29
N ALA A 7 0.16 -18.25 84.39
CA ALA A 7 0.17 -17.37 83.21
C ALA A 7 1.53 -17.46 82.44
N THR A 8 1.55 -16.96 81.19
CA THR A 8 2.60 -16.20 80.45
C THR A 8 3.84 -16.81 79.74
N MET A 9 3.90 -16.49 78.43
CA MET A 9 5.01 -15.99 77.56
C MET A 9 5.82 -16.92 76.62
N HIS A 10 5.61 -16.65 75.31
CA HIS A 10 6.53 -16.49 74.13
C HIS A 10 7.77 -17.41 73.96
N ASN A 11 8.21 -17.87 72.78
CA ASN A 11 7.88 -17.74 71.36
C ASN A 11 8.68 -18.83 70.57
N SER A 12 8.35 -19.03 69.29
CA SER A 12 9.15 -19.63 68.19
C SER A 12 8.77 -21.03 67.70
N GLY A 13 8.36 -21.11 66.42
CA GLY A 13 8.22 -22.36 65.68
C GLY A 13 7.48 -22.20 64.34
N LEU A 14 8.20 -21.75 63.29
CA LEU A 14 7.73 -21.82 61.89
C LEU A 14 7.61 -23.28 61.44
N SER A 15 6.50 -23.63 60.79
CA SER A 15 6.22 -24.94 60.20
C SER A 15 6.32 -24.89 58.67
N ALA A 16 6.97 -25.88 58.07
CA ALA A 16 7.14 -26.06 56.64
C ALA A 16 6.12 -27.07 56.08
N VAL A 17 5.29 -26.67 55.11
CA VAL A 17 4.54 -27.59 54.21
C VAL A 17 4.32 -26.91 52.85
N SER A 18 4.32 -27.72 51.78
CA SER A 18 3.85 -27.49 50.39
C SER A 18 4.85 -27.03 49.31
N ARG A 19 5.56 -28.01 48.71
CA ARG A 19 6.35 -27.83 47.46
C ARG A 19 5.91 -28.69 46.25
N VAL A 20 4.88 -29.53 46.37
CA VAL A 20 4.51 -30.49 45.30
C VAL A 20 3.42 -29.97 44.34
N GLY A 21 2.62 -28.98 44.74
CA GLY A 21 1.56 -28.39 43.87
C GLY A 21 2.07 -27.43 42.78
N GLY A 22 3.22 -26.79 43.00
CA GLY A 22 3.75 -25.77 42.08
C GLY A 22 4.28 -26.33 40.77
N VAL A 23 4.84 -27.55 40.78
CA VAL A 23 5.49 -28.13 39.59
C VAL A 23 4.47 -28.49 38.51
N ARG A 24 3.31 -29.06 38.88
CA ARG A 24 2.24 -29.41 37.93
C ARG A 24 1.56 -28.18 37.32
N ALA A 25 1.39 -27.11 38.09
CA ALA A 25 0.84 -25.85 37.60
C ALA A 25 1.78 -25.15 36.60
N VAL A 26 3.10 -25.23 36.82
CA VAL A 26 4.10 -24.68 35.90
C VAL A 26 4.11 -25.44 34.56
N PHE A 27 4.05 -26.77 34.57
CA PHE A 27 4.01 -27.55 33.33
C PHE A 27 2.70 -27.34 32.53
N ALA A 28 1.56 -27.18 33.20
CA ALA A 28 0.30 -26.85 32.54
C ALA A 28 0.32 -25.44 31.93
N ALA A 29 0.88 -24.45 32.65
CA ALA A 29 1.02 -23.09 32.14
C ALA A 29 1.98 -23.00 30.93
N LEU A 30 3.09 -23.76 30.97
CA LEU A 30 4.03 -23.86 29.85
C LEU A 30 3.40 -24.54 28.62
N GLY A 31 2.58 -25.58 28.83
CA GLY A 31 1.82 -26.23 27.75
C GLY A 31 0.80 -25.32 27.08
N CYS A 32 0.03 -24.56 27.88
CA CYS A 32 -0.91 -23.56 27.35
C CYS A 32 -0.21 -22.42 26.62
N LEU A 33 0.95 -21.97 27.13
CA LEU A 33 1.76 -20.95 26.46
C LEU A 33 2.32 -21.46 25.13
N ALA A 34 2.81 -22.70 25.08
CA ALA A 34 3.30 -23.31 23.85
C ALA A 34 2.18 -23.49 22.80
N LEU A 35 0.97 -23.86 23.23
CA LEU A 35 -0.20 -23.97 22.35
C LEU A 35 -0.69 -22.59 21.86
N ALA A 36 -0.67 -21.56 22.71
CA ALA A 36 -1.01 -20.20 22.32
C ALA A 36 0.01 -19.61 21.35
N ILE A 37 1.31 -19.86 21.58
CA ILE A 37 2.39 -19.48 20.67
C ILE A 37 2.26 -20.25 19.34
N GLY A 38 1.98 -21.56 19.38
CA GLY A 38 1.76 -22.37 18.18
C GLY A 38 0.55 -21.91 17.37
N ALA A 39 -0.58 -21.63 18.01
CA ALA A 39 -1.77 -21.09 17.35
C ALA A 39 -1.54 -19.69 16.78
N PHE A 40 -0.76 -18.85 17.49
CA PHE A 40 -0.34 -17.54 16.99
C PHE A 40 0.54 -17.69 15.75
N PHE A 41 1.56 -18.55 15.75
CA PHE A 41 2.39 -18.79 14.57
C PHE A 41 1.59 -19.36 13.40
N ILE A 42 0.72 -20.36 13.61
CA ILE A 42 -0.10 -20.97 12.56
C ILE A 42 -1.06 -19.94 11.93
N ALA A 43 -1.70 -19.09 12.75
CA ALA A 43 -2.57 -18.03 12.23
C ALA A 43 -1.80 -16.96 11.43
N ASN A 44 -0.56 -16.66 11.81
CA ASN A 44 0.27 -15.65 11.13
C ASN A 44 0.93 -16.18 9.84
N PHE A 45 1.34 -17.44 9.77
CA PHE A 45 1.87 -18.06 8.54
C PHE A 45 0.76 -18.33 7.50
N ALA A 46 -0.44 -18.73 7.95
CA ALA A 46 -1.56 -19.00 7.05
C ALA A 46 -2.06 -17.76 6.28
N GLY A 47 -1.85 -16.54 6.80
CA GLY A 47 -2.22 -15.30 6.10
C GLY A 47 -1.29 -14.97 4.92
N ALA A 48 0.02 -15.13 5.11
CA ALA A 48 1.02 -14.92 4.06
C ALA A 48 0.91 -15.99 2.95
N GLU A 49 0.76 -17.27 3.34
CA GLU A 49 0.55 -18.36 2.39
C GLU A 49 -0.77 -18.21 1.61
N ARG A 50 -1.83 -17.65 2.19
CA ARG A 50 -3.09 -17.39 1.47
C ARG A 50 -2.94 -16.34 0.38
N LEU A 51 -2.21 -15.26 0.66
CA LEU A 51 -1.95 -14.20 -0.32
C LEU A 51 -1.04 -14.70 -1.45
N GLU A 52 0.02 -15.44 -1.13
CA GLU A 52 0.88 -16.08 -2.12
C GLU A 52 0.15 -17.16 -2.94
N ALA A 53 -0.71 -17.97 -2.30
CA ALA A 53 -1.50 -18.99 -3.00
C ALA A 53 -2.60 -18.39 -3.89
N GLN A 54 -3.24 -17.28 -3.50
CA GLN A 54 -4.17 -16.56 -4.37
C GLN A 54 -3.46 -15.89 -5.54
N ALA A 55 -2.29 -15.27 -5.31
CA ALA A 55 -1.46 -14.70 -6.37
C ALA A 55 -0.95 -15.78 -7.34
N SER A 56 -0.51 -16.93 -6.84
CA SER A 56 -0.07 -18.07 -7.64
C SER A 56 -1.22 -18.72 -8.44
N ARG A 57 -2.44 -18.77 -7.90
CA ARG A 57 -3.63 -19.25 -8.64
C ARG A 57 -4.08 -18.26 -9.71
N ALA A 58 -4.00 -16.96 -9.45
CA ALA A 58 -4.26 -15.93 -10.46
C ALA A 58 -3.20 -15.93 -11.58
N ALA A 59 -1.97 -16.34 -11.26
CA ALA A 59 -0.89 -16.57 -12.24
C ALA A 59 -1.03 -17.89 -13.03
N SER A 60 -1.94 -18.78 -12.64
CA SER A 60 -2.19 -20.05 -13.35
C SER A 60 -3.22 -19.85 -14.46
N GLY A 61 -2.77 -19.74 -15.70
CA GLY A 61 -3.63 -19.61 -16.87
C GLY A 61 -2.92 -19.05 -18.10
N THR A 62 -3.56 -19.19 -19.25
CA THR A 62 -3.16 -18.55 -20.50
C THR A 62 -3.80 -17.16 -20.61
N HIS A 63 -2.99 -16.15 -20.87
CA HIS A 63 -3.46 -14.79 -21.17
C HIS A 63 -3.91 -14.75 -22.63
N MET A 64 -5.18 -14.51 -22.87
CA MET A 64 -5.79 -14.65 -24.20
C MET A 64 -5.53 -13.45 -25.11
N GLY A 65 -5.27 -12.27 -24.53
CA GLY A 65 -5.06 -10.98 -25.20
C GLY A 65 -6.31 -10.11 -25.28
N VAL A 66 -6.14 -8.79 -25.39
CA VAL A 66 -7.24 -7.80 -25.37
C VAL A 66 -8.33 -8.11 -26.40
N GLY A 67 -7.93 -8.63 -27.57
CA GLY A 67 -8.85 -9.01 -28.63
C GLY A 67 -9.89 -10.07 -28.23
N SER A 68 -9.73 -10.81 -27.12
CA SER A 68 -10.77 -11.70 -26.61
C SER A 68 -11.92 -10.98 -25.90
N CYS A 69 -11.73 -9.71 -25.52
CA CYS A 69 -12.71 -8.88 -24.82
C CYS A 69 -13.44 -7.91 -25.77
N ALA A 70 -12.88 -7.66 -26.95
CA ALA A 70 -13.20 -6.53 -27.81
C ALA A 70 -14.49 -6.63 -28.67
N GLY A 71 -15.30 -7.67 -28.49
CA GLY A 71 -16.58 -7.77 -29.20
C GLY A 71 -17.57 -6.70 -28.75
N SER A 72 -18.41 -6.21 -29.66
CA SER A 72 -19.47 -5.24 -29.35
C SER A 72 -20.55 -5.80 -28.41
N THR A 73 -20.71 -7.12 -28.35
CA THR A 73 -21.55 -7.80 -27.36
C THR A 73 -20.83 -8.04 -26.03
N CYS A 74 -19.55 -7.66 -25.92
CA CYS A 74 -18.69 -7.85 -24.76
C CYS A 74 -18.30 -6.48 -24.17
N HIS A 75 -17.09 -5.99 -24.43
CA HIS A 75 -16.56 -4.74 -23.87
C HIS A 75 -16.13 -3.73 -24.95
N GLY A 76 -16.56 -3.92 -26.21
CA GLY A 76 -16.14 -3.14 -27.37
C GLY A 76 -17.21 -2.22 -27.98
N ARG A 77 -18.25 -1.84 -27.24
CA ARG A 77 -19.26 -0.87 -27.72
C ARG A 77 -18.69 0.54 -27.73
N ASN A 78 -19.10 1.35 -28.72
CA ASN A 78 -18.68 2.76 -28.80
C ASN A 78 -19.36 3.64 -27.75
N GLU A 79 -20.50 3.22 -27.23
CA GLU A 79 -21.29 3.94 -26.24
C GLU A 79 -21.55 3.06 -25.01
N ALA A 80 -21.76 3.70 -23.88
CA ALA A 80 -21.94 3.07 -22.57
C ALA A 80 -23.38 2.60 -22.32
N ASP A 81 -23.94 1.84 -23.25
CA ASP A 81 -25.37 1.50 -23.30
C ASP A 81 -25.66 0.00 -23.15
N GLY A 82 -24.69 -0.77 -22.63
CA GLY A 82 -24.92 -2.17 -22.30
C GLY A 82 -25.94 -2.35 -21.16
N GLU A 83 -26.61 -3.51 -21.15
CA GLU A 83 -27.74 -3.77 -20.25
C GLU A 83 -27.32 -4.04 -18.79
N VAL A 84 -26.19 -4.72 -18.57
CA VAL A 84 -25.70 -5.20 -17.25
C VAL A 84 -24.36 -4.57 -16.87
N VAL A 85 -23.63 -4.09 -17.85
CA VAL A 85 -22.39 -3.33 -17.70
C VAL A 85 -22.37 -2.35 -18.86
N ARG A 86 -21.53 -1.32 -18.80
CA ARG A 86 -21.47 -0.28 -19.83
C ARG A 86 -21.12 -0.84 -21.22
N GLN A 87 -20.28 -1.88 -21.26
CA GLN A 87 -19.77 -2.52 -22.48
C GLN A 87 -18.87 -1.62 -23.36
N ASP A 88 -18.50 -0.42 -22.89
CA ASP A 88 -17.57 0.53 -23.53
C ASP A 88 -16.15 0.51 -22.93
N GLU A 89 -15.86 -0.47 -22.06
CA GLU A 89 -14.66 -0.47 -21.22
C GLU A 89 -13.37 -0.48 -22.05
N LEU A 90 -13.37 -1.17 -23.20
CA LEU A 90 -12.23 -1.18 -24.11
C LEU A 90 -11.91 0.21 -24.65
N TRP A 91 -12.92 0.99 -25.03
CA TRP A 91 -12.71 2.34 -25.59
C TRP A 91 -12.09 3.27 -24.55
N ARG A 92 -12.57 3.22 -23.31
CA ARG A 92 -12.00 4.00 -22.21
C ARG A 92 -10.55 3.61 -21.91
N TRP A 93 -10.24 2.32 -21.98
CA TRP A 93 -8.88 1.82 -21.79
C TRP A 93 -7.95 2.16 -22.97
N GLN A 94 -8.43 2.18 -24.21
CA GLN A 94 -7.61 2.51 -25.40
C GLN A 94 -7.40 4.00 -25.62
N GLU A 95 -8.17 4.87 -24.94
CA GLU A 95 -8.05 6.34 -25.10
C GLU A 95 -6.75 6.87 -24.49
N GLU A 96 -5.69 6.81 -25.29
CA GLU A 96 -4.32 7.12 -24.88
C GLU A 96 -4.11 8.54 -24.35
N SER A 97 -4.99 9.50 -24.63
CA SER A 97 -4.83 10.87 -24.12
C SER A 97 -5.29 11.05 -22.68
N THR A 98 -6.03 10.09 -22.13
CA THR A 98 -6.63 10.19 -20.79
C THR A 98 -5.78 9.48 -19.73
N PRO A 99 -6.01 9.75 -18.42
CA PRO A 99 -5.48 8.91 -17.34
C PRO A 99 -5.88 7.44 -17.47
N GLY A 100 -7.11 7.17 -17.92
CA GLY A 100 -7.63 5.81 -18.13
C GLY A 100 -6.85 5.00 -19.17
N GLY A 101 -6.35 5.65 -20.23
CA GLY A 101 -5.55 4.99 -21.26
C GLY A 101 -4.05 4.87 -20.96
N ALA A 102 -3.60 5.18 -19.73
CA ALA A 102 -2.18 5.11 -19.36
C ALA A 102 -1.59 3.72 -19.52
N HIS A 103 -2.39 2.71 -19.19
CA HIS A 103 -2.02 1.31 -19.27
C HIS A 103 -1.91 0.81 -20.72
N ALA A 104 -2.83 1.21 -21.62
CA ALA A 104 -2.74 0.86 -23.04
C ALA A 104 -1.48 1.42 -23.71
N ARG A 105 -1.14 2.69 -23.44
CA ARG A 105 0.06 3.33 -24.03
C ARG A 105 1.39 2.92 -23.38
N ALA A 106 1.37 2.11 -22.32
CA ALA A 106 2.56 1.80 -21.52
C ALA A 106 3.71 1.19 -22.35
N PHE A 107 3.40 0.29 -23.28
CA PHE A 107 4.40 -0.30 -24.18
C PHE A 107 5.00 0.73 -25.14
N ARG A 108 4.16 1.62 -25.69
CA ARG A 108 4.59 2.67 -26.62
C ARG A 108 5.61 3.62 -25.97
N VAL A 109 5.44 3.93 -24.68
CA VAL A 109 6.38 4.77 -23.91
C VAL A 109 7.80 4.21 -23.92
N LEU A 110 7.98 2.89 -24.03
CA LEU A 110 9.32 2.28 -24.12
C LEU A 110 10.08 2.64 -25.41
N GLY A 111 9.38 3.08 -26.46
CA GLY A 111 9.99 3.58 -27.70
C GLY A 111 10.28 5.09 -27.69
N GLU A 112 9.92 5.82 -26.65
CA GLU A 112 10.12 7.26 -26.56
C GLU A 112 11.56 7.62 -26.18
N GLN A 113 11.95 8.87 -26.46
CA GLN A 113 13.34 9.36 -26.29
C GLN A 113 13.89 9.11 -24.88
N ARG A 114 13.07 9.32 -23.83
CA ARG A 114 13.48 9.07 -22.44
C ARG A 114 13.82 7.60 -22.21
N SER A 115 12.96 6.69 -22.67
CA SER A 115 13.15 5.25 -22.53
C SER A 115 14.36 4.75 -23.30
N LEU A 116 14.56 5.21 -24.54
CA LEU A 116 15.76 4.90 -25.34
C LEU A 116 17.05 5.39 -24.65
N ALA A 117 17.01 6.57 -24.03
CA ALA A 117 18.14 7.09 -23.26
C ALA A 117 18.43 6.25 -22.00
N ILE A 118 17.38 5.76 -21.31
CA ILE A 118 17.50 4.81 -20.21
C ILE A 118 18.16 3.52 -20.72
N GLY A 119 17.66 2.95 -21.82
CA GLY A 119 18.19 1.74 -22.43
C GLY A 119 19.68 1.84 -22.78
N LYS A 120 20.09 2.99 -23.33
CA LYS A 120 21.50 3.31 -23.62
C LYS A 120 22.36 3.37 -22.36
N LYS A 121 21.91 4.07 -21.31
CA LYS A 121 22.66 4.18 -20.03
C LYS A 121 22.78 2.84 -19.31
N LEU A 122 21.76 1.99 -19.41
CA LEU A 122 21.76 0.65 -18.80
C LEU A 122 22.49 -0.40 -19.64
N GLY A 123 22.78 -0.11 -20.92
CA GLY A 123 23.41 -1.06 -21.84
C GLY A 123 22.50 -2.21 -22.28
N ILE A 124 21.18 -2.01 -22.30
CA ILE A 124 20.18 -3.08 -22.52
C ILE A 124 19.57 -3.08 -23.94
N GLY A 125 20.04 -2.21 -24.83
CA GLY A 125 19.46 -2.09 -26.18
C GLY A 125 18.07 -1.43 -26.17
N ASP A 126 17.16 -1.95 -27.00
CA ASP A 126 15.78 -1.45 -27.11
C ASP A 126 14.96 -1.85 -25.87
N PRO A 127 14.47 -0.88 -25.06
CA PRO A 127 13.66 -1.17 -23.88
C PRO A 127 12.40 -2.01 -24.17
N ARG A 128 11.85 -1.96 -25.40
CA ARG A 128 10.69 -2.76 -25.82
C ARG A 128 10.97 -4.26 -25.88
N SER A 129 12.24 -4.67 -25.79
CA SER A 129 12.67 -6.07 -25.74
C SER A 129 13.22 -6.48 -24.38
N ALA A 130 13.42 -5.53 -23.46
CA ALA A 130 14.05 -5.78 -22.18
C ALA A 130 13.03 -6.27 -21.14
N ALA A 131 13.25 -7.45 -20.57
CA ALA A 131 12.37 -8.03 -19.55
C ALA A 131 12.15 -7.10 -18.34
N MET A 132 13.19 -6.35 -17.93
CA MET A 132 13.09 -5.39 -16.83
C MET A 132 12.17 -4.20 -17.09
N CYS A 133 11.84 -3.94 -18.35
CA CYS A 133 10.89 -2.89 -18.76
C CYS A 133 9.51 -3.49 -18.99
N LEU A 134 9.45 -4.66 -19.66
CA LEU A 134 8.21 -5.33 -20.02
C LEU A 134 7.42 -5.86 -18.81
N GLY A 135 8.06 -6.07 -17.66
CA GLY A 135 7.36 -6.49 -16.44
C GLY A 135 6.29 -5.49 -15.94
N CYS A 136 6.44 -4.20 -16.25
CA CYS A 136 5.47 -3.16 -15.88
C CYS A 136 4.86 -2.42 -17.08
N HIS A 137 5.48 -2.47 -18.26
CA HIS A 137 5.02 -1.77 -19.47
C HIS A 137 4.31 -2.68 -20.48
N SER A 138 4.09 -3.94 -20.12
CA SER A 138 3.28 -4.91 -20.86
C SER A 138 2.59 -5.83 -19.85
N THR A 139 1.59 -6.60 -20.25
CA THR A 139 1.01 -7.64 -19.39
C THR A 139 1.97 -8.81 -19.24
N PRO A 140 2.54 -9.06 -18.05
CA PRO A 140 3.38 -10.22 -17.82
C PRO A 140 2.54 -11.49 -17.98
N ALA A 141 2.98 -12.43 -18.81
CA ALA A 141 2.23 -13.64 -19.09
C ALA A 141 3.18 -14.84 -19.20
N ALA A 142 2.98 -15.83 -18.31
CA ALA A 142 3.70 -17.10 -18.37
C ALA A 142 3.29 -17.94 -19.59
N ALA A 143 1.99 -17.96 -19.90
CA ALA A 143 1.42 -18.58 -21.10
C ALA A 143 0.61 -17.54 -21.90
N LYS A 144 0.84 -17.51 -23.22
CA LYS A 144 0.28 -16.52 -24.15
C LYS A 144 -0.64 -17.21 -25.15
N GLY A 145 -1.87 -16.73 -25.23
CA GLY A 145 -2.89 -17.19 -26.16
C GLY A 145 -2.75 -16.55 -27.54
N PRO A 146 -3.60 -16.95 -28.50
CA PRO A 146 -3.44 -16.57 -29.90
C PRO A 146 -3.65 -15.08 -30.19
N ARG A 147 -4.34 -14.33 -29.30
CA ARG A 147 -4.56 -12.88 -29.47
C ARG A 147 -3.70 -12.03 -28.54
N TYR A 148 -2.80 -12.65 -27.76
CA TYR A 148 -1.92 -11.91 -26.86
C TYR A 148 -0.90 -11.09 -27.66
N GLN A 149 -0.78 -9.81 -27.33
CA GLN A 149 0.24 -8.93 -27.90
C GLN A 149 0.94 -8.15 -26.79
N ALA A 150 2.26 -8.17 -26.75
CA ALA A 150 3.01 -7.36 -25.78
C ALA A 150 2.78 -5.85 -26.01
N SER A 151 2.50 -5.47 -27.27
CA SER A 151 2.20 -4.10 -27.69
C SER A 151 0.85 -3.58 -27.21
N ASP A 152 -0.03 -4.43 -26.67
CA ASP A 152 -1.26 -3.98 -26.02
C ASP A 152 -0.97 -3.20 -24.73
N GLY A 153 0.28 -3.16 -24.26
CA GLY A 153 0.64 -2.53 -23.00
C GLY A 153 0.14 -3.33 -21.80
N VAL A 154 -0.26 -2.62 -20.74
CA VAL A 154 -0.87 -3.23 -19.56
C VAL A 154 -2.36 -3.46 -19.88
N SER A 155 -2.66 -4.67 -20.37
CA SER A 155 -3.99 -5.10 -20.81
C SER A 155 -4.95 -5.39 -19.65
N CYS A 156 -6.21 -5.66 -20.01
CA CYS A 156 -7.27 -6.08 -19.08
C CYS A 156 -6.82 -7.23 -18.16
N GLU A 157 -6.09 -8.21 -18.69
CA GLU A 157 -5.68 -9.41 -17.96
C GLU A 157 -4.55 -9.15 -16.95
N ALA A 158 -3.83 -8.03 -17.05
CA ALA A 158 -2.89 -7.62 -16.00
C ALA A 158 -3.61 -7.29 -14.68
N CYS A 159 -4.86 -6.80 -14.77
CA CYS A 159 -5.68 -6.48 -13.60
C CYS A 159 -6.68 -7.60 -13.28
N HIS A 160 -7.33 -8.17 -14.30
CA HIS A 160 -8.41 -9.15 -14.15
C HIS A 160 -7.92 -10.61 -14.06
N GLY A 161 -6.62 -10.86 -14.26
CA GLY A 161 -6.04 -12.20 -14.31
C GLY A 161 -6.20 -12.87 -15.68
N ALA A 162 -5.51 -14.00 -15.86
CA ALA A 162 -5.49 -14.74 -17.11
C ALA A 162 -6.89 -15.24 -17.52
N ALA A 163 -7.41 -14.80 -18.66
CA ALA A 163 -8.81 -14.99 -19.04
C ALA A 163 -9.14 -16.43 -19.41
N SER A 164 -8.18 -17.28 -19.79
CA SER A 164 -8.46 -18.67 -20.20
C SER A 164 -9.29 -19.48 -19.20
N GLY A 165 -9.19 -19.20 -17.90
CA GLY A 165 -9.97 -19.90 -16.86
C GLY A 165 -11.43 -19.47 -16.78
N TRP A 166 -11.71 -18.18 -17.02
CA TRP A 166 -13.02 -17.56 -16.75
C TRP A 166 -13.70 -16.94 -17.97
N LEU A 167 -13.04 -16.84 -19.13
CA LEU A 167 -13.59 -16.20 -20.33
C LEU A 167 -14.87 -16.90 -20.81
N ALA A 168 -14.87 -18.24 -20.85
CA ALA A 168 -16.03 -19.02 -21.32
C ALA A 168 -17.22 -18.93 -20.34
N SER A 169 -16.96 -18.92 -19.04
CA SER A 169 -18.01 -18.75 -18.03
C SER A 169 -18.52 -17.31 -17.95
N HIS A 170 -17.71 -16.34 -18.38
CA HIS A 170 -18.02 -14.92 -18.25
C HIS A 170 -19.31 -14.50 -18.98
N TYR A 171 -19.58 -15.09 -20.15
CA TYR A 171 -20.78 -14.82 -20.95
C TYR A 171 -21.80 -15.96 -20.92
N ALA A 172 -21.60 -16.98 -20.08
CA ALA A 172 -22.53 -18.09 -19.96
C ALA A 172 -23.82 -17.65 -19.25
N THR A 173 -24.96 -18.19 -19.67
CA THR A 173 -26.24 -17.95 -19.01
C THR A 173 -26.20 -18.45 -17.56
N GLY A 174 -26.71 -17.63 -16.63
CA GLY A 174 -26.69 -17.95 -15.20
C GLY A 174 -25.30 -17.93 -14.54
N THR A 175 -24.30 -17.31 -15.18
CA THR A 175 -23.00 -17.08 -14.54
C THR A 175 -23.10 -16.12 -13.36
N SER A 176 -22.09 -16.15 -12.48
CA SER A 176 -22.00 -15.25 -11.33
C SER A 176 -20.58 -14.74 -11.16
N HIS A 177 -20.44 -13.60 -10.50
CA HIS A 177 -19.13 -13.04 -10.16
C HIS A 177 -18.29 -14.04 -9.35
N ALA A 178 -18.89 -14.67 -8.33
CA ALA A 178 -18.23 -15.69 -7.52
C ALA A 178 -17.74 -16.90 -8.34
N ARG A 179 -18.50 -17.32 -9.36
CA ARG A 179 -18.09 -18.39 -10.27
C ARG A 179 -16.85 -17.98 -11.08
N ASN A 180 -16.85 -16.79 -11.69
CA ASN A 180 -15.69 -16.30 -12.44
C ASN A 180 -14.46 -16.14 -11.53
N VAL A 181 -14.64 -15.66 -10.29
CA VAL A 181 -13.55 -15.56 -9.30
C VAL A 181 -12.99 -16.94 -8.96
N SER A 182 -13.85 -17.95 -8.76
CA SER A 182 -13.40 -19.34 -8.54
C SER A 182 -12.63 -19.94 -9.72
N GLN A 183 -12.73 -19.33 -10.90
CA GLN A 183 -12.09 -19.73 -12.14
C GLN A 183 -10.91 -18.83 -12.54
N GLY A 184 -10.47 -17.94 -11.65
CA GLY A 184 -9.25 -17.15 -11.84
C GLY A 184 -9.45 -15.67 -12.14
N LEU A 185 -10.70 -15.16 -12.18
CA LEU A 185 -10.95 -13.72 -12.24
C LEU A 185 -10.49 -13.08 -10.93
N VAL A 186 -9.67 -12.03 -11.01
CA VAL A 186 -9.24 -11.29 -9.82
C VAL A 186 -10.42 -10.46 -9.26
N PRO A 187 -10.76 -10.60 -7.97
CA PRO A 187 -11.86 -9.86 -7.34
C PRO A 187 -11.44 -8.41 -7.01
N LEU A 188 -11.36 -7.55 -8.03
CA LEU A 188 -10.88 -6.17 -7.87
C LEU A 188 -11.80 -5.28 -7.02
N GLU A 189 -13.00 -5.70 -6.66
CA GLU A 189 -13.81 -5.03 -5.61
C GLU A 189 -13.22 -5.21 -4.21
N ASN A 190 -12.40 -6.25 -4.00
CA ASN A 190 -11.69 -6.46 -2.75
C ASN A 190 -10.44 -5.56 -2.70
N ALA A 191 -10.36 -4.72 -1.67
CA ALA A 191 -9.28 -3.74 -1.55
C ALA A 191 -7.88 -4.36 -1.45
N GLN A 192 -7.73 -5.52 -0.78
CA GLN A 192 -6.43 -6.19 -0.70
C GLN A 192 -6.01 -6.79 -2.04
N ALA A 193 -6.95 -7.44 -2.75
CA ALA A 193 -6.69 -8.00 -4.08
C ALA A 193 -6.31 -6.89 -5.07
N ARG A 194 -7.06 -5.78 -5.09
CA ARG A 194 -6.74 -4.62 -5.93
C ARG A 194 -5.39 -4.02 -5.56
N ALA A 195 -5.12 -3.81 -4.27
CA ALA A 195 -3.82 -3.31 -3.79
C ALA A 195 -2.67 -4.17 -4.30
N GLY A 196 -2.77 -5.50 -4.15
CA GLY A 196 -1.75 -6.44 -4.58
C GLY A 196 -1.40 -6.28 -6.06
N VAL A 197 -2.41 -6.28 -6.93
CA VAL A 197 -2.20 -6.19 -8.37
C VAL A 197 -1.66 -4.83 -8.81
N CYS A 198 -2.16 -3.73 -8.24
CA CYS A 198 -1.63 -2.41 -8.60
C CYS A 198 -0.17 -2.25 -8.13
N LEU A 199 0.14 -2.70 -6.91
CA LEU A 199 1.45 -2.57 -6.31
C LEU A 199 2.50 -3.48 -6.95
N ASP A 200 2.12 -4.55 -7.66
CA ASP A 200 3.06 -5.38 -8.42
C ASP A 200 3.90 -4.57 -9.41
N CYS A 201 3.33 -3.50 -9.98
CA CYS A 201 4.05 -2.57 -10.85
C CYS A 201 4.32 -1.21 -10.18
N HIS A 202 3.39 -0.71 -9.38
CA HIS A 202 3.46 0.67 -8.85
C HIS A 202 4.31 0.84 -7.57
N LEU A 203 4.79 -0.26 -7.01
CA LEU A 203 5.79 -0.28 -5.94
C LEU A 203 6.86 -1.32 -6.30
N GLY A 204 6.39 -2.50 -6.70
CA GLY A 204 7.17 -3.60 -7.21
C GLY A 204 6.79 -4.90 -6.51
N ASN A 205 7.26 -6.00 -7.08
CA ASN A 205 7.24 -7.32 -6.45
C ASN A 205 8.56 -8.05 -6.71
N ASP A 206 8.61 -9.32 -6.36
CA ASP A 206 9.78 -10.17 -6.54
C ASP A 206 9.73 -11.05 -7.80
N ALA A 207 8.72 -10.85 -8.65
CA ALA A 207 8.62 -11.48 -9.95
C ALA A 207 9.62 -10.84 -10.94
N PRO A 208 10.10 -11.60 -11.94
CA PRO A 208 11.08 -11.10 -12.90
C PRO A 208 10.62 -9.83 -13.62
N GLY A 209 11.40 -8.75 -13.50
CA GLY A 209 11.17 -7.49 -14.22
C GLY A 209 10.13 -6.56 -13.60
N GLN A 210 9.62 -6.86 -12.41
CA GLN A 210 8.64 -6.06 -11.69
C GLN A 210 9.21 -5.35 -10.44
N PHE A 211 10.52 -5.11 -10.41
CA PHE A 211 11.17 -4.30 -9.37
C PHE A 211 12.01 -3.19 -10.02
N VAL A 212 11.59 -1.93 -9.81
CA VAL A 212 12.31 -0.76 -10.33
C VAL A 212 13.38 -0.35 -9.32
N ASN A 213 14.56 -0.95 -9.43
CA ASN A 213 15.68 -0.65 -8.55
C ASN A 213 16.29 0.74 -8.81
N HIS A 214 17.13 1.21 -7.89
CA HIS A 214 17.76 2.52 -7.98
C HIS A 214 18.60 2.70 -9.25
N ARG A 215 19.18 1.63 -9.81
CA ARG A 215 19.94 1.71 -11.07
C ARG A 215 19.05 2.13 -12.25
N ILE A 216 17.82 1.59 -12.33
CA ILE A 216 16.83 1.96 -13.34
C ILE A 216 16.39 3.42 -13.15
N MET A 217 16.17 3.83 -11.89
CA MET A 217 15.85 5.22 -11.53
C MET A 217 16.98 6.19 -11.91
N ALA A 218 18.23 5.87 -11.57
CA ALA A 218 19.41 6.66 -11.89
C ALA A 218 19.66 6.79 -13.40
N ALA A 219 19.27 5.78 -14.19
CA ALA A 219 19.28 5.87 -15.65
C ALA A 219 18.22 6.85 -16.20
N GLY A 220 17.23 7.21 -15.39
CA GLY A 220 16.25 8.25 -15.69
C GLY A 220 14.81 7.77 -15.67
N HIS A 221 14.52 6.56 -15.17
CA HIS A 221 13.14 6.14 -14.95
C HIS A 221 12.47 7.10 -13.94
N PRO A 222 11.22 7.56 -14.18
CA PRO A 222 10.52 8.38 -13.20
C PRO A 222 10.38 7.64 -11.87
N ARG A 223 10.35 8.37 -10.75
CA ARG A 223 9.86 7.78 -9.51
C ARG A 223 8.40 7.39 -9.67
N ILE A 224 8.01 6.31 -9.01
CA ILE A 224 6.64 5.86 -9.01
C ILE A 224 5.97 6.40 -7.76
N ALA A 225 5.11 7.41 -7.95
CA ALA A 225 4.19 7.87 -6.92
C ALA A 225 2.84 7.19 -7.14
N PHE A 226 2.29 6.55 -6.10
CA PHE A 226 1.07 5.75 -6.22
C PHE A 226 0.20 5.85 -4.96
N GLU A 227 -1.10 6.00 -5.15
CA GLU A 227 -2.12 5.91 -4.12
C GLU A 227 -3.27 5.07 -4.68
N LEU A 228 -3.71 4.05 -3.96
CA LEU A 228 -4.58 3.00 -4.50
C LEU A 228 -5.95 3.52 -4.94
N ASP A 229 -6.60 4.35 -4.13
CA ASP A 229 -7.97 4.80 -4.38
C ASP A 229 -8.01 5.93 -5.43
N LEU A 230 -7.01 6.82 -5.42
CA LEU A 230 -6.79 7.82 -6.47
C LEU A 230 -6.63 7.16 -7.84
N PHE A 231 -5.68 6.22 -7.96
CA PHE A 231 -5.40 5.58 -9.24
C PHE A 231 -6.52 4.61 -9.65
N SER A 232 -7.24 4.02 -8.69
CA SER A 232 -8.50 3.31 -8.95
C SER A 232 -9.54 4.21 -9.62
N THR A 233 -9.69 5.43 -9.12
CA THR A 233 -10.64 6.41 -9.66
C THR A 233 -10.20 6.89 -11.06
N LEU A 234 -8.91 7.20 -11.24
CA LEU A 234 -8.37 7.68 -12.52
C LEU A 234 -8.46 6.66 -13.66
N THR A 235 -8.49 5.36 -13.31
CA THR A 235 -8.57 4.26 -14.28
C THR A 235 -9.95 3.61 -14.34
N GLN A 236 -10.94 4.17 -13.63
CA GLN A 236 -12.28 3.62 -13.56
C GLN A 236 -12.97 3.65 -14.94
N HIS A 237 -13.43 2.47 -15.34
CA HIS A 237 -14.20 2.23 -16.56
C HIS A 237 -15.46 1.40 -16.26
N HIS A 238 -15.94 1.39 -15.03
CA HIS A 238 -17.20 0.76 -14.64
C HIS A 238 -18.06 1.73 -13.85
N ASP A 239 -19.36 1.47 -13.82
CA ASP A 239 -20.30 2.18 -12.94
C ASP A 239 -20.56 1.36 -11.69
N GLU A 240 -20.61 2.02 -10.53
CA GLU A 240 -20.94 1.41 -9.24
C GLU A 240 -22.44 1.56 -8.92
N ASP A 241 -23.28 1.14 -9.86
CA ASP A 241 -24.72 1.29 -9.80
C ASP A 241 -25.42 0.20 -8.95
N ALA A 242 -26.73 -0.01 -9.16
CA ALA A 242 -27.48 -1.02 -8.43
C ALA A 242 -27.01 -2.45 -8.75
N ASP A 243 -26.72 -2.75 -10.02
CA ASP A 243 -26.32 -4.10 -10.41
C ASP A 243 -24.89 -4.42 -9.93
N TYR A 244 -24.00 -3.41 -9.92
CA TYR A 244 -22.63 -3.59 -9.44
C TYR A 244 -22.68 -3.95 -7.96
N ARG A 245 -23.46 -3.18 -7.20
CA ARG A 245 -23.62 -3.41 -5.76
C ARG A 245 -24.29 -4.73 -5.44
N GLN A 246 -25.22 -5.20 -6.28
CA GLN A 246 -25.82 -6.52 -6.11
C GLN A 246 -24.79 -7.64 -6.33
N ARG A 247 -23.91 -7.51 -7.32
CA ARG A 247 -22.93 -8.55 -7.69
C ARG A 247 -21.68 -8.55 -6.83
N LYS A 248 -21.22 -7.37 -6.40
CA LYS A 248 -19.89 -7.13 -5.82
C LYS A 248 -19.93 -6.42 -4.46
N GLY A 249 -21.10 -5.94 -4.03
CA GLY A 249 -21.24 -5.13 -2.83
C GLY A 249 -20.88 -3.66 -3.05
N LYS A 250 -21.02 -2.87 -1.98
CA LYS A 250 -20.69 -1.44 -1.99
C LYS A 250 -19.20 -1.23 -1.69
N THR A 251 -18.52 -0.47 -2.53
CA THR A 251 -17.14 -0.04 -2.28
C THR A 251 -17.10 1.10 -1.26
N ASN A 252 -15.92 1.32 -0.68
CA ASN A 252 -15.67 2.42 0.23
C ASN A 252 -14.26 2.96 0.00
N SER A 253 -14.17 4.21 -0.44
CA SER A 253 -12.90 4.89 -0.78
C SER A 253 -11.93 4.96 0.40
N MET A 254 -12.44 5.25 1.61
CA MET A 254 -11.62 5.30 2.82
C MET A 254 -11.05 3.91 3.16
N ARG A 255 -11.83 2.85 2.96
CA ARG A 255 -11.38 1.46 3.09
C ARG A 255 -10.31 1.12 2.06
N MET A 256 -10.52 1.50 0.80
CA MET A 256 -9.59 1.28 -0.30
C MET A 256 -8.26 1.98 -0.01
N TRP A 257 -8.29 3.26 0.36
CA TRP A 257 -7.13 4.03 0.79
C TRP A 257 -6.39 3.35 1.96
N ALA A 258 -7.08 3.07 3.07
CA ALA A 258 -6.43 2.54 4.27
C ALA A 258 -5.81 1.16 4.06
N VAL A 259 -6.50 0.27 3.32
CA VAL A 259 -5.95 -1.03 2.94
C VAL A 259 -4.77 -0.86 1.99
N GLY A 260 -4.85 0.05 1.01
CA GLY A 260 -3.75 0.34 0.09
C GLY A 260 -2.48 0.78 0.82
N GLN A 261 -2.60 1.68 1.79
CA GLN A 261 -1.46 2.12 2.62
C GLN A 261 -0.84 0.95 3.42
N ALA A 262 -1.68 0.06 3.96
CA ALA A 262 -1.24 -1.10 4.73
C ALA A 262 -0.50 -2.13 3.86
N ILE A 263 -1.05 -2.46 2.69
CA ILE A 263 -0.42 -3.41 1.75
C ILE A 263 0.85 -2.81 1.12
N ALA A 264 0.88 -1.50 0.83
CA ALA A 264 2.09 -0.84 0.35
C ALA A 264 3.23 -0.90 1.37
N LEU A 265 2.94 -0.64 2.66
CA LEU A 265 3.93 -0.77 3.73
C LEU A 265 4.41 -2.23 3.87
N GLU A 266 3.50 -3.19 3.87
CA GLU A 266 3.82 -4.62 3.93
C GLU A 266 4.79 -5.01 2.81
N ARG A 267 4.43 -4.67 1.57
CA ARG A 267 5.20 -5.00 0.37
C ARG A 267 6.58 -4.36 0.39
N SER A 268 6.64 -3.08 0.74
CA SER A 268 7.89 -2.32 0.84
C SER A 268 8.86 -2.98 1.84
N LEU A 269 8.39 -3.34 3.04
CA LEU A 269 9.19 -4.01 4.06
C LEU A 269 9.58 -5.45 3.67
N SER A 270 8.71 -6.16 2.95
CA SER A 270 8.99 -7.50 2.43
C SER A 270 10.15 -7.48 1.42
N LEU A 271 10.07 -6.58 0.43
CA LEU A 271 11.12 -6.41 -0.58
C LEU A 271 12.43 -5.92 0.04
N PHE A 272 12.36 -5.00 1.01
CA PHE A 272 13.53 -4.55 1.79
C PHE A 272 14.24 -5.71 2.50
N GLY A 273 13.47 -6.66 3.04
CA GLY A 273 13.99 -7.84 3.72
C GLY A 273 14.62 -8.88 2.80
N LYS A 274 14.23 -8.92 1.53
CA LYS A 274 14.62 -9.98 0.60
C LYS A 274 16.08 -9.82 0.13
N PRO A 275 16.93 -10.86 0.24
CA PRO A 275 18.26 -10.85 -0.36
C PRO A 275 18.18 -10.62 -1.87
N GLY A 276 19.04 -9.75 -2.41
CA GLY A 276 19.07 -9.41 -3.84
C GLY A 276 18.05 -8.36 -4.29
N LEU A 277 17.06 -8.01 -3.47
CA LEU A 277 16.18 -6.85 -3.71
C LEU A 277 16.42 -5.73 -2.69
N GLY A 278 16.72 -6.06 -1.43
CA GLY A 278 17.07 -5.06 -0.42
C GLY A 278 18.52 -4.55 -0.49
N THR A 279 19.34 -5.11 -1.40
CA THR A 279 20.76 -4.78 -1.58
C THR A 279 21.15 -4.98 -3.05
N GLU A 280 21.99 -4.09 -3.57
CA GLU A 280 22.61 -4.21 -4.89
C GLU A 280 24.13 -4.22 -4.71
N GLY A 281 24.74 -5.40 -4.82
CA GLY A 281 26.16 -5.60 -4.51
C GLY A 281 26.48 -5.29 -3.04
N VAL A 282 27.47 -4.42 -2.80
CA VAL A 282 27.89 -4.00 -1.45
C VAL A 282 27.02 -2.89 -0.85
N PHE A 283 26.09 -2.34 -1.64
CA PHE A 283 25.24 -1.21 -1.22
C PHE A 283 23.85 -1.68 -0.81
N PRO A 284 23.18 -0.98 0.13
CA PRO A 284 21.74 -1.12 0.29
C PRO A 284 21.03 -0.71 -0.99
N GLU A 285 19.88 -1.29 -1.27
CA GLU A 285 19.06 -0.85 -2.39
C GLU A 285 18.47 0.54 -2.06
N PHE A 286 18.94 1.57 -2.76
CA PHE A 286 18.59 2.97 -2.47
C PHE A 286 17.13 3.32 -2.80
N TYR A 287 16.42 2.49 -3.57
CA TYR A 287 14.97 2.63 -3.82
C TYR A 287 14.16 2.81 -2.51
N PHE A 288 14.56 2.15 -1.42
CA PHE A 288 13.86 2.21 -0.14
C PHE A 288 14.12 3.47 0.69
N PHE A 289 14.96 4.39 0.21
CA PHE A 289 15.45 5.52 1.00
C PHE A 289 15.08 6.87 0.37
N ASP A 290 14.98 7.89 1.22
CA ASP A 290 14.67 9.25 0.78
C ASP A 290 15.78 9.77 -0.12
N CYS A 291 15.43 10.04 -1.37
CA CYS A 291 16.37 10.54 -2.37
C CYS A 291 16.99 11.87 -1.95
N HIS A 292 16.22 12.76 -1.31
CA HIS A 292 16.66 14.11 -0.93
C HIS A 292 17.70 14.10 0.20
N SER A 293 17.79 13.01 0.96
CA SER A 293 18.84 12.82 1.96
C SER A 293 20.23 12.74 1.33
N CYS A 294 20.33 12.19 0.11
CA CYS A 294 21.58 12.02 -0.65
C CYS A 294 21.71 13.03 -1.81
N HIS A 295 20.64 13.28 -2.57
CA HIS A 295 20.62 14.16 -3.75
C HIS A 295 20.25 15.59 -3.37
N ARG A 296 21.18 16.27 -2.69
CA ARG A 296 21.05 17.67 -2.31
C ARG A 296 22.34 18.43 -2.60
N ARG A 297 22.25 19.75 -2.65
CA ARG A 297 23.45 20.60 -2.71
C ARG A 297 24.26 20.44 -1.42
N ILE A 298 25.56 20.30 -1.57
CA ILE A 298 26.53 20.24 -0.49
C ILE A 298 27.24 21.59 -0.46
N TYR A 299 27.35 22.19 0.72
CA TYR A 299 28.00 23.47 0.95
C TYR A 299 29.13 23.25 1.96
N ASP A 300 30.35 23.63 1.59
CA ASP A 300 31.55 23.53 2.42
C ASP A 300 31.87 24.91 3.04
N GLU A 301 30.93 25.42 3.84
CA GLU A 301 31.04 26.70 4.56
C GLU A 301 31.20 26.46 6.06
N GLU A 302 31.82 27.40 6.77
CA GLU A 302 32.13 27.28 8.21
C GLU A 302 30.85 27.12 9.07
N ASP A 303 29.77 27.80 8.66
CA ASP A 303 28.45 27.67 9.27
C ASP A 303 27.67 26.48 8.71
N ALA A 304 27.48 25.43 9.51
CA ALA A 304 26.67 24.29 9.08
C ALA A 304 25.21 24.70 8.78
N ARG A 305 24.77 24.52 7.52
CA ARG A 305 23.37 24.73 7.08
C ARG A 305 22.67 23.41 6.74
N PRO A 306 22.26 22.60 7.73
CA PRO A 306 21.58 21.33 7.45
C PRO A 306 20.22 21.58 6.80
N ALA A 307 20.02 21.06 5.59
CA ALA A 307 18.73 21.13 4.90
C ALA A 307 17.69 20.14 5.46
N LYS A 308 18.13 19.11 6.18
CA LYS A 308 17.27 18.06 6.73
C LYS A 308 16.57 18.55 8.00
N ILE A 309 15.24 18.43 8.03
CA ILE A 309 14.41 18.71 9.20
C ILE A 309 14.23 17.41 10.00
N SER A 310 14.28 17.48 11.32
CA SER A 310 14.05 16.32 12.19
C SER A 310 12.61 15.83 12.09
N ASN A 311 12.43 14.52 11.94
CA ASN A 311 11.13 13.86 11.96
C ASN A 311 10.94 13.18 13.32
N PRO A 312 9.96 13.61 14.15
CA PRO A 312 9.78 13.07 15.49
C PRO A 312 9.38 11.58 15.52
N GLY A 313 8.84 11.06 14.42
CA GLY A 313 8.51 9.64 14.23
C GLY A 313 9.70 8.78 13.80
N ARG A 314 10.85 9.38 13.49
CA ARG A 314 12.01 8.70 12.89
C ARG A 314 13.28 8.88 13.73
N PRO A 315 13.46 8.09 14.81
CA PRO A 315 14.67 8.13 15.61
C PRO A 315 15.86 7.50 14.86
N ILE A 316 16.49 8.27 13.98
CA ILE A 316 17.66 7.86 13.20
C ILE A 316 18.80 8.87 13.38
N PRO A 317 20.07 8.44 13.58
CA PRO A 317 21.20 9.36 13.72
C PRO A 317 21.39 10.27 12.50
N THR A 318 21.94 11.47 12.73
CA THR A 318 22.38 12.37 11.67
C THR A 318 23.42 11.65 10.78
N GLY A 319 23.33 11.86 9.46
CA GLY A 319 24.21 11.22 8.48
C GLY A 319 23.69 9.90 7.91
N MET A 320 22.70 9.27 8.55
CA MET A 320 22.07 8.05 8.00
C MET A 320 20.91 8.41 7.04
N PRO A 321 20.84 7.77 5.86
CA PRO A 321 19.72 7.96 4.94
C PRO A 321 18.44 7.39 5.58
N PRO A 322 17.35 8.16 5.64
CA PRO A 322 16.10 7.64 6.18
C PRO A 322 15.39 6.76 5.16
N TYR A 323 14.65 5.78 5.68
CA TYR A 323 13.72 4.96 4.89
C TYR A 323 12.54 5.83 4.38
N ASN A 324 12.03 5.54 3.18
CA ASN A 324 10.80 6.11 2.63
C ASN A 324 9.58 5.61 3.43
N ASP A 325 9.12 6.42 4.38
CA ASP A 325 8.14 6.05 5.39
C ASP A 325 6.76 6.70 5.17
N GLU A 326 6.46 7.14 3.96
CA GLU A 326 5.23 7.84 3.61
C GLU A 326 3.97 7.01 3.95
N ASN A 327 3.95 5.72 3.61
CA ASN A 327 2.86 4.83 4.01
C ASN A 327 2.83 4.63 5.53
N MET A 328 3.98 4.69 6.22
CA MET A 328 4.01 4.57 7.67
C MET A 328 3.34 5.78 8.34
N ILE A 329 3.58 6.98 7.80
CA ILE A 329 2.97 8.23 8.27
C ILE A 329 1.46 8.23 8.01
N MET A 330 1.02 7.80 6.81
CA MET A 330 -0.41 7.73 6.48
C MET A 330 -1.16 6.73 7.36
N LEU A 331 -0.57 5.56 7.60
CA LEU A 331 -1.14 4.57 8.51
C LEU A 331 -1.20 5.07 9.96
N SER A 332 -0.22 5.84 10.44
CA SER A 332 -0.31 6.48 11.75
C SER A 332 -1.60 7.31 11.92
N ALA A 333 -2.03 8.03 10.87
CA ALA A 333 -3.30 8.76 10.90
C ALA A 333 -4.50 7.81 10.93
N ALA A 334 -4.50 6.78 10.09
CA ALA A 334 -5.59 5.81 9.99
C ALA A 334 -5.78 4.99 11.28
N VAL A 335 -4.69 4.45 11.83
CA VAL A 335 -4.70 3.55 12.98
C VAL A 335 -5.23 4.24 14.22
N ARG A 336 -4.85 5.50 14.47
CA ARG A 336 -5.33 6.28 15.62
C ARG A 336 -6.85 6.39 15.71
N ILE A 337 -7.53 6.35 14.56
CA ILE A 337 -8.97 6.62 14.46
C ILE A 337 -9.76 5.34 14.20
N ALA A 338 -9.23 4.45 13.37
CA ALA A 338 -9.95 3.27 12.92
C ALA A 338 -9.51 1.96 13.59
N ALA A 339 -8.34 1.93 14.23
CA ALA A 339 -7.81 0.77 14.97
C ALA A 339 -6.98 1.22 16.20
N PRO A 340 -7.55 2.02 17.12
CA PRO A 340 -6.80 2.57 18.26
C PRO A 340 -6.18 1.48 19.15
N GLU A 341 -6.75 0.28 19.16
CA GLU A 341 -6.23 -0.90 19.84
C GLU A 341 -4.84 -1.33 19.35
N LEU A 342 -4.46 -0.99 18.11
CA LEU A 342 -3.14 -1.28 17.51
C LEU A 342 -2.22 -0.06 17.46
N ALA A 343 -2.68 1.13 17.83
CA ALA A 343 -1.96 2.39 17.63
C ALA A 343 -0.60 2.42 18.34
N GLN A 344 -0.56 2.04 19.62
CA GLN A 344 0.69 2.05 20.40
C GLN A 344 1.70 1.03 19.86
N GLN A 345 1.24 -0.18 19.53
CA GLN A 345 2.09 -1.21 18.93
C GLN A 345 2.68 -0.73 17.61
N TYR A 346 1.83 -0.19 16.74
CA TYR A 346 2.22 0.27 15.41
C TYR A 346 3.24 1.43 15.46
N GLU A 347 2.98 2.46 16.27
CA GLU A 347 3.91 3.59 16.46
C GLU A 347 5.23 3.12 17.07
N GLY A 348 5.19 2.23 18.06
CA GLY A 348 6.37 1.65 18.68
C GLY A 348 7.23 0.86 17.68
N GLN A 349 6.61 0.03 16.84
CA GLN A 349 7.30 -0.76 15.83
C GLN A 349 7.86 0.10 14.69
N THR A 350 7.14 1.13 14.27
CA THR A 350 7.62 2.11 13.28
C THR A 350 8.90 2.80 13.77
N ARG A 351 8.89 3.30 15.02
CA ARG A 351 10.07 3.92 15.63
C ARG A 351 11.21 2.92 15.82
N ALA A 352 10.90 1.69 16.23
CA ALA A 352 11.89 0.63 16.41
C ALA A 352 12.55 0.22 15.09
N PHE A 353 11.80 0.17 13.98
CA PHE A 353 12.35 -0.09 12.65
C PHE A 353 13.36 0.99 12.25
N HIS A 354 12.99 2.27 12.37
CA HIS A 354 13.91 3.36 12.07
C HIS A 354 15.17 3.36 12.95
N ALA A 355 15.03 3.06 14.24
CA ALA A 355 16.18 2.94 15.14
C ALA A 355 17.09 1.76 14.78
N ALA A 356 16.49 0.63 14.35
CA ALA A 356 17.23 -0.56 13.95
C ALA A 356 18.05 -0.36 12.67
N MET A 357 17.68 0.58 11.79
CA MET A 357 18.47 0.94 10.61
C MET A 357 19.90 1.38 10.97
N ALA A 358 20.10 1.98 12.15
CA ALA A 358 21.41 2.39 12.63
C ALA A 358 22.25 1.23 13.23
N GLN A 359 21.66 0.05 13.40
CA GLN A 359 22.27 -1.13 14.03
C GLN A 359 22.74 -2.18 13.01
N GLY A 360 22.46 -1.95 11.72
CA GLY A 360 22.82 -2.84 10.62
C GLY A 360 21.64 -3.60 10.03
N ARG A 361 21.91 -4.33 8.94
CA ARG A 361 20.85 -4.97 8.12
C ARG A 361 20.06 -6.03 8.87
N GLY A 362 20.71 -6.89 9.66
CA GLY A 362 20.04 -7.95 10.43
C GLY A 362 18.95 -7.40 11.36
N PRO A 363 19.29 -6.54 12.33
CA PRO A 363 18.30 -5.90 13.21
C PRO A 363 17.21 -5.12 12.46
N ALA A 364 17.57 -4.43 11.38
CA ALA A 364 16.61 -3.70 10.55
C ALA A 364 15.60 -4.63 9.88
N VAL A 365 16.04 -5.76 9.30
CA VAL A 365 15.15 -6.75 8.67
C VAL A 365 14.26 -7.44 9.71
N GLU A 366 14.77 -7.73 10.91
CA GLU A 366 13.94 -8.26 12.00
C GLU A 366 12.85 -7.27 12.43
N ALA A 367 13.18 -5.99 12.54
CA ALA A 367 12.20 -4.95 12.86
C ALA A 367 11.19 -4.74 11.72
N ALA A 368 11.65 -4.80 10.46
CA ALA A 368 10.79 -4.76 9.27
C ALA A 368 9.78 -5.90 9.29
N ASN A 369 10.21 -7.13 9.60
CA ASN A 369 9.32 -8.29 9.68
C ASN A 369 8.22 -8.14 10.74
N ARG A 370 8.55 -7.57 11.92
CA ARG A 370 7.54 -7.28 12.95
C ARG A 370 6.54 -6.22 12.50
N LEU A 371 7.01 -5.14 11.89
CA LEU A 371 6.16 -4.06 11.39
C LEU A 371 5.27 -4.54 10.23
N ARG A 372 5.81 -5.37 9.33
CA ARG A 372 5.09 -6.01 8.22
C ARG A 372 3.90 -6.85 8.71
N GLN A 373 4.09 -7.64 9.77
CA GLN A 373 3.00 -8.42 10.37
C GLN A 373 1.88 -7.52 10.91
N THR A 374 2.24 -6.42 11.59
CA THR A 374 1.25 -5.44 12.05
C THR A 374 0.56 -4.73 10.88
N ALA A 375 1.28 -4.41 9.80
CA ALA A 375 0.69 -3.83 8.59
C ALA A 375 -0.34 -4.80 7.94
N MET A 376 -0.05 -6.10 7.87
CA MET A 376 -1.03 -7.11 7.43
C MET A 376 -2.26 -7.17 8.34
N ALA A 377 -2.06 -7.18 9.66
CA ALA A 377 -3.17 -7.17 10.62
C ALA A 377 -4.04 -5.91 10.48
N LEU A 378 -3.44 -4.76 10.18
CA LEU A 378 -4.14 -3.52 9.88
C LEU A 378 -4.92 -3.60 8.55
N ALA A 379 -4.33 -4.15 7.50
CA ALA A 379 -5.03 -4.37 6.23
C ALA A 379 -6.29 -5.24 6.44
N ASP A 380 -6.17 -6.32 7.22
CA ASP A 380 -7.29 -7.18 7.58
C ASP A 380 -8.35 -6.47 8.41
N ARG A 381 -7.93 -5.67 9.39
CA ARG A 381 -8.82 -4.89 10.27
C ARG A 381 -9.55 -3.79 9.52
N PHE A 382 -8.90 -3.12 8.57
CA PHE A 382 -9.49 -2.09 7.73
C PHE A 382 -10.41 -2.68 6.67
N SER A 383 -10.09 -3.84 6.10
CA SER A 383 -10.95 -4.51 5.10
C SER A 383 -12.35 -4.83 5.62
N ARG A 384 -12.49 -5.06 6.94
CA ARG A 384 -13.74 -5.34 7.64
C ARG A 384 -14.43 -4.10 8.21
N SER A 385 -13.80 -2.93 8.07
CA SER A 385 -14.33 -1.66 8.57
C SER A 385 -15.22 -1.00 7.53
N ASP A 386 -16.39 -0.54 7.97
CA ASP A 386 -17.31 0.19 7.10
C ASP A 386 -16.91 1.65 6.90
N PHE A 387 -15.97 2.18 7.70
CA PHE A 387 -15.46 3.56 7.70
C PHE A 387 -16.56 4.63 7.55
N THR A 388 -16.82 5.35 8.65
CA THR A 388 -17.85 6.38 8.65
C THR A 388 -17.36 7.70 8.06
N ARG A 389 -18.30 8.54 7.62
CA ARG A 389 -18.06 9.93 7.22
C ARG A 389 -17.22 10.69 8.27
N ALA A 390 -17.58 10.54 9.55
CA ALA A 390 -16.87 11.18 10.66
C ALA A 390 -15.42 10.69 10.76
N GLN A 391 -15.19 9.38 10.66
CA GLN A 391 -13.83 8.81 10.66
C GLN A 391 -12.99 9.34 9.49
N THR A 392 -13.56 9.43 8.28
CA THR A 392 -12.88 9.98 7.11
C THR A 392 -12.41 11.41 7.37
N PHE A 393 -13.28 12.28 7.87
CA PHE A 393 -12.89 13.65 8.20
C PHE A 393 -11.88 13.75 9.34
N SER A 394 -12.02 12.94 10.40
CA SER A 394 -11.04 12.90 11.49
C SER A 394 -9.65 12.49 10.98
N ILE A 395 -9.58 11.59 9.99
CA ILE A 395 -8.31 11.15 9.40
C ILE A 395 -7.72 12.27 8.54
N MET A 396 -8.51 12.91 7.70
CA MET A 396 -8.07 14.08 6.93
C MET A 396 -7.54 15.19 7.84
N GLU A 397 -8.24 15.47 8.93
CA GLU A 397 -7.81 16.44 9.94
C GLU A 397 -6.51 16.00 10.63
N SER A 398 -6.39 14.71 10.99
CA SER A 398 -5.18 14.17 11.61
C SER A 398 -3.97 14.30 10.67
N ILE A 399 -4.14 14.07 9.36
CA ILE A 399 -3.08 14.22 8.35
C ILE A 399 -2.65 15.69 8.24
N ALA A 400 -3.60 16.62 8.17
CA ALA A 400 -3.31 18.04 7.95
C ALA A 400 -2.87 18.81 9.20
N SER A 401 -3.13 18.30 10.41
CA SER A 401 -2.85 18.97 11.68
C SER A 401 -1.48 18.61 12.28
N GLU A 402 -1.11 19.29 13.36
CA GLU A 402 0.13 19.06 14.13
C GLU A 402 0.26 17.64 14.71
N ALA A 403 -0.79 16.82 14.66
CA ALA A 403 -0.72 15.41 15.02
C ALA A 403 0.23 14.62 14.11
N ILE A 404 0.28 14.97 12.81
CA ILE A 404 1.06 14.26 11.79
C ILE A 404 1.96 15.22 11.00
N SER A 405 1.54 16.46 10.76
CA SER A 405 2.26 17.42 9.91
C SER A 405 3.76 17.63 10.24
N PRO A 406 4.22 17.52 11.52
CA PRO A 406 5.65 17.61 11.82
C PRO A 406 6.50 16.49 11.20
N ARG A 407 5.88 15.37 10.79
CA ARG A 407 6.52 14.23 10.12
C ARG A 407 6.69 14.43 8.62
N PHE A 408 6.08 15.45 8.02
CA PHE A 408 6.29 15.80 6.61
C PHE A 408 7.62 16.54 6.45
N THR A 409 8.72 15.81 6.60
CA THR A 409 10.10 16.31 6.47
C THR A 409 10.68 16.09 5.09
N ASP A 410 10.15 15.12 4.35
CA ASP A 410 10.70 14.64 3.09
C ASP A 410 9.62 14.72 1.99
N TYR A 411 10.04 14.61 0.74
CA TYR A 411 9.15 14.84 -0.40
C TYR A 411 8.04 13.79 -0.49
N GLU A 412 8.39 12.49 -0.39
CA GLU A 412 7.43 11.38 -0.57
C GLU A 412 6.31 11.40 0.48
N GLY A 413 6.66 11.67 1.75
CA GLY A 413 5.68 11.82 2.82
C GLY A 413 4.66 12.94 2.56
N SER A 414 5.11 14.03 1.96
CA SER A 414 4.26 15.17 1.60
C SER A 414 3.39 14.88 0.37
N VAL A 415 3.94 14.22 -0.64
CA VAL A 415 3.18 13.79 -1.83
C VAL A 415 2.05 12.83 -1.42
N GLN A 416 2.33 11.82 -0.60
CA GLN A 416 1.29 10.93 -0.08
C GLN A 416 0.26 11.67 0.76
N ALA A 417 0.67 12.64 1.58
CA ALA A 417 -0.25 13.37 2.43
C ALA A 417 -1.28 14.19 1.62
N VAL A 418 -0.85 14.90 0.57
CA VAL A 418 -1.78 15.66 -0.26
C VAL A 418 -2.67 14.74 -1.11
N MET A 419 -2.12 13.67 -1.68
CA MET A 419 -2.93 12.66 -2.38
C MET A 419 -3.96 12.02 -1.45
N ALA A 420 -3.60 11.72 -0.20
CA ALA A 420 -4.52 11.17 0.78
C ALA A 420 -5.69 12.12 1.07
N VAL A 421 -5.43 13.41 1.35
CA VAL A 421 -6.50 14.37 1.64
C VAL A 421 -7.42 14.57 0.42
N ASP A 422 -6.86 14.63 -0.79
CA ASP A 422 -7.61 14.75 -2.03
C ASP A 422 -8.51 13.54 -2.32
N THR A 423 -7.93 12.35 -2.16
CA THR A 423 -8.61 11.07 -2.37
C THR A 423 -9.75 10.89 -1.39
N LEU A 424 -9.52 11.18 -0.10
CA LEU A 424 -10.54 11.06 0.93
C LEU A 424 -11.68 12.06 0.71
N LEU A 425 -11.37 13.30 0.30
CA LEU A 425 -12.40 14.26 -0.09
C LEU A 425 -13.18 13.79 -1.32
N SER A 426 -12.49 13.30 -2.34
CA SER A 426 -13.11 12.82 -3.58
C SER A 426 -14.02 11.62 -3.30
N GLY A 427 -13.60 10.69 -2.44
CA GLY A 427 -14.44 9.60 -1.96
C GLY A 427 -15.71 10.07 -1.25
N LEU A 428 -15.61 11.09 -0.38
CA LEU A 428 -16.80 11.70 0.26
C LEU A 428 -17.76 12.31 -0.77
N VAL A 429 -17.23 12.96 -1.82
CA VAL A 429 -18.04 13.54 -2.88
C VAL A 429 -18.72 12.48 -3.73
N THR A 430 -17.97 11.47 -4.21
CA THR A 430 -18.49 10.37 -5.03
C THR A 430 -19.55 9.56 -4.30
N GLN A 431 -19.41 9.39 -2.98
CA GLN A 431 -20.38 8.68 -2.15
C GLN A 431 -21.58 9.55 -1.71
N GLY A 432 -21.67 10.81 -2.17
CA GLY A 432 -22.76 11.73 -1.85
C GLY A 432 -22.76 12.24 -0.41
N GLN A 433 -21.65 12.09 0.32
CA GLN A 433 -21.50 12.51 1.72
C GLN A 433 -21.11 13.99 1.84
N VAL A 434 -20.58 14.58 0.77
CA VAL A 434 -20.24 16.00 0.63
C VAL A 434 -20.65 16.43 -0.79
N SER A 435 -21.29 17.60 -0.93
CA SER A 435 -21.62 18.11 -2.27
C SER A 435 -20.37 18.65 -2.97
N GLY A 436 -20.33 18.57 -4.31
CA GLY A 436 -19.23 19.13 -5.09
C GLY A 436 -19.01 20.62 -4.83
N GLY A 437 -20.09 21.38 -4.59
CA GLY A 437 -20.03 22.79 -4.20
C GLY A 437 -19.34 22.99 -2.85
N ALA A 438 -19.71 22.23 -1.82
CA ALA A 438 -19.12 22.30 -0.49
C ALA A 438 -17.61 21.95 -0.48
N ALA A 439 -17.20 21.02 -1.36
CA ALA A 439 -15.80 20.63 -1.50
C ALA A 439 -14.90 21.68 -2.18
N THR A 440 -15.46 22.70 -2.84
CA THR A 440 -14.71 23.67 -3.67
C THR A 440 -13.60 24.39 -2.91
N SER A 441 -13.92 24.90 -1.71
CA SER A 441 -12.95 25.63 -0.89
C SER A 441 -11.79 24.73 -0.46
N LEU A 442 -12.09 23.49 -0.07
CA LEU A 442 -11.08 22.52 0.33
C LEU A 442 -10.20 22.10 -0.86
N ARG A 443 -10.79 21.91 -2.05
CA ARG A 443 -10.03 21.63 -3.30
C ARG A 443 -9.05 22.73 -3.64
N ALA A 444 -9.41 24.00 -3.46
CA ALA A 444 -8.48 25.10 -3.68
C ALA A 444 -7.25 25.03 -2.75
N GLN A 445 -7.44 24.62 -1.50
CA GLN A 445 -6.35 24.45 -0.53
C GLN A 445 -5.51 23.20 -0.82
N ILE A 446 -6.14 22.10 -1.25
CA ILE A 446 -5.46 20.90 -1.74
C ILE A 446 -4.57 21.24 -2.94
N ASN A 447 -5.06 22.04 -3.88
CA ASN A 447 -4.27 22.49 -5.04
C ASN A 447 -3.05 23.33 -4.64
N GLN A 448 -3.16 24.15 -3.59
CA GLN A 448 -2.00 24.86 -3.02
C GLN A 448 -0.98 23.89 -2.43
N ALA A 449 -1.43 22.83 -1.76
CA ALA A 449 -0.55 21.78 -1.25
C ALA A 449 0.10 20.96 -2.38
N TYR A 450 -0.62 20.66 -3.46
CA TYR A 450 -0.05 20.02 -4.67
C TYR A 450 1.02 20.89 -5.32
N ALA A 451 0.79 22.21 -5.42
CA ALA A 451 1.80 23.13 -5.95
C ALA A 451 3.11 23.11 -5.14
N ALA A 452 3.03 22.91 -3.82
CA ALA A 452 4.19 22.82 -2.94
C ALA A 452 5.00 21.51 -3.11
N VAL A 453 4.44 20.50 -3.78
CA VAL A 453 5.12 19.23 -4.11
C VAL A 453 5.23 18.96 -5.61
N ALA A 454 4.96 19.96 -6.45
CA ALA A 454 4.93 19.79 -7.90
C ALA A 454 6.30 19.42 -8.50
N GLU A 455 7.38 19.97 -7.93
CA GLU A 455 8.75 19.73 -8.39
C GLU A 455 9.62 19.24 -7.21
N PRO A 456 10.16 18.01 -7.26
CA PRO A 456 10.97 17.49 -6.18
C PRO A 456 12.24 18.30 -5.92
N ASN A 457 12.88 18.88 -6.93
CA ASN A 457 14.14 19.62 -6.73
C ASN A 457 13.97 20.96 -5.99
N SER A 458 12.76 21.53 -5.99
CA SER A 458 12.45 22.79 -5.30
C SER A 458 11.64 22.59 -4.03
N TYR A 459 11.40 21.34 -3.62
CA TYR A 459 10.55 21.02 -2.47
C TYR A 459 11.09 21.62 -1.17
N LYS A 460 10.17 22.22 -0.40
CA LYS A 460 10.45 22.81 0.91
C LYS A 460 9.42 22.33 1.93
N PRO A 461 9.83 21.54 2.95
CA PRO A 461 8.88 20.92 3.87
C PRO A 461 8.01 21.92 4.63
N LEU A 462 8.57 23.06 5.06
CA LEU A 462 7.83 24.08 5.81
C LEU A 462 6.82 24.85 4.95
N GLU A 463 7.05 24.97 3.63
CA GLU A 463 6.06 25.55 2.71
C GLU A 463 4.88 24.57 2.54
N PHE A 464 5.17 23.29 2.34
CA PHE A 464 4.15 22.25 2.26
C PHE A 464 3.29 22.15 3.52
N ARG A 465 3.90 22.09 4.72
CA ARG A 465 3.18 22.01 6.00
C ARG A 465 2.21 23.18 6.18
N ARG A 466 2.62 24.39 5.80
CA ARG A 466 1.75 25.58 5.85
C ARG A 466 0.60 25.48 4.84
N ALA A 467 0.88 25.04 3.62
CA ALA A 467 -0.14 24.88 2.58
C ALA A 467 -1.20 23.85 2.99
N LEU A 468 -0.78 22.64 3.40
CA LEU A 468 -1.69 21.59 3.85
C LEU A 468 -2.41 21.94 5.15
N GLY A 469 -1.69 22.53 6.13
CA GLY A 469 -2.28 22.94 7.41
C GLY A 469 -3.38 24.01 7.26
N GLY A 470 -3.36 24.79 6.17
CA GLY A 470 -4.45 25.71 5.82
C GLY A 470 -5.81 25.02 5.64
N ALA A 471 -5.81 23.73 5.29
CA ALA A 471 -7.02 22.93 5.06
C ALA A 471 -7.77 22.53 6.34
N VAL A 472 -7.10 22.53 7.51
CA VAL A 472 -7.66 22.00 8.77
C VAL A 472 -8.98 22.67 9.15
N ARG A 473 -9.08 23.99 9.05
CA ARG A 473 -10.32 24.73 9.40
C ARG A 473 -11.47 24.37 8.46
N THR A 474 -11.20 24.23 7.17
CA THR A 474 -12.20 23.87 6.16
C THR A 474 -12.65 22.42 6.32
N ILE A 475 -11.73 21.50 6.62
CA ILE A 475 -12.05 20.10 6.95
C ILE A 475 -13.02 20.03 8.12
N ARG A 476 -12.75 20.76 9.21
CA ARG A 476 -13.65 20.82 10.39
C ARG A 476 -15.01 21.43 10.07
N ALA A 477 -15.07 22.43 9.20
CA ALA A 477 -16.33 23.06 8.82
C ALA A 477 -17.21 22.17 7.92
N LEU A 478 -16.62 21.15 7.29
CA LEU A 478 -17.32 20.18 6.43
C LEU A 478 -17.77 18.92 7.18
N GLN A 479 -17.28 18.68 8.39
CA GLN A 479 -17.79 17.64 9.29
C GLN A 479 -19.23 17.93 9.66
#